data_AF-A0A975JFI9-F1
#
_entry.id   AF-A0A975JFI9-F1
#
_cell.length_a   1.000
_cell.length_b   1.000
_cell.length_c   1.000
_cell.angle_alpha   90.00
_cell.angle_beta   90.00
_cell.angle_gamma   90.00
#
_symmetry.space_group_name_H-M   'P 1'
#
loop_
_entity.id
_entity.type
_entity.pdbx_description
1 polymer ?
#
loop_
_entity_poly.entity_id
_entity_poly.type
_entity_poly.pdbx_seq_one_letter_code
_entity_poly.pdbx_strand_id
1 'polypeptide(L)'
;MTPSAWVLDQLLRQLTRKGHSRSTTLHTTQGTNTDTTREGLGAVKGALNAETPSLTLSVADFEGTTAPDRKWIVEDMIPDRQVTLFTGDGGTGKSLIAMQLATAVALREKKPLQTWLGRPVISGSALYFGAEDEQDEMHRRLEGIVAAEKCSFHNLSQLRICSLAGEDALLAVEGATHGPFLRHPSTTG
;
A
#
# COMPACT_ATOMS: atom_id res chain seq x y z
N MET A 1 -38.53 19.71 0.96
CA MET A 1 -38.16 19.95 2.37
C MET A 1 -37.11 21.05 2.39
N THR A 2 -37.40 22.21 2.96
CA THR A 2 -36.46 23.32 3.12
C THR A 2 -35.43 22.97 4.21
N PRO A 3 -34.12 23.18 3.99
CA PRO A 3 -33.11 22.93 5.02
C PRO A 3 -33.38 23.83 6.24
N SER A 4 -33.28 23.28 7.45
CA SER A 4 -33.53 24.02 8.68
C SER A 4 -32.43 25.06 8.93
N ALA A 5 -32.80 26.18 9.55
CA ALA A 5 -31.97 27.36 9.84
C ALA A 5 -30.67 27.06 10.61
N TRP A 6 -30.55 25.86 11.20
CA TRP A 6 -29.36 25.39 11.91
C TRP A 6 -28.14 25.20 10.99
N VAL A 7 -28.34 24.70 9.77
CA VAL A 7 -27.23 24.42 8.83
C VAL A 7 -26.59 25.71 8.31
N LEU A 8 -27.38 26.77 8.10
CA LEU A 8 -26.86 28.06 7.67
C LEU A 8 -26.09 28.79 8.78
N ASP A 9 -26.54 28.69 10.04
CA ASP A 9 -25.83 29.31 11.18
C ASP A 9 -24.46 28.66 11.42
N GLN A 10 -24.35 27.35 11.18
CA GLN A 10 -23.08 26.63 11.33
C GLN A 10 -22.06 27.00 10.23
N LEU A 11 -22.53 27.22 8.99
CA LEU A 11 -21.70 27.64 7.85
C LEU A 11 -21.20 29.10 7.99
N LEU A 12 -22.04 30.00 8.50
CA LEU A 12 -21.67 31.41 8.70
C LEU A 12 -20.62 31.60 9.80
N ARG A 13 -20.60 30.73 10.82
CA ARG A 13 -19.58 30.74 11.89
C ARG A 13 -18.20 30.24 11.43
N GLN A 14 -18.15 29.44 10.38
CA GLN A 14 -16.91 28.88 9.82
C GLN A 14 -16.18 29.88 8.90
N LEU A 15 -16.91 30.74 8.19
CA LEU A 15 -16.36 31.64 7.18
C LEU A 15 -15.81 32.98 7.71
N THR A 16 -16.08 33.33 8.97
CA THR A 16 -15.65 34.61 9.57
C THR A 16 -14.30 34.55 10.27
N ARG A 17 -13.64 33.38 10.37
CA ARG A 17 -12.26 33.28 10.86
C ARG A 17 -11.23 33.32 9.72
N LYS A 18 -11.19 34.45 8.99
CA LYS A 18 -10.00 34.89 8.23
C LYS A 18 -8.79 34.97 9.20
N GLY A 19 -7.53 34.79 8.83
CA GLY A 19 -6.86 34.69 7.54
C GLY A 19 -5.43 35.20 7.72
N HIS A 20 -4.43 34.61 7.06
CA HIS A 20 -3.10 35.23 6.92
C HIS A 20 -2.53 34.87 5.54
N SER A 21 -2.29 35.92 4.75
CA SER A 21 -1.70 35.90 3.40
C SER A 21 -0.18 35.90 3.49
N ARG A 22 0.51 35.12 2.65
CA ARG A 22 1.93 35.32 2.33
C ARG A 22 2.17 35.18 0.83
N SER A 23 2.68 36.27 0.26
CA SER A 23 3.16 36.43 -1.11
C SER A 23 4.59 35.89 -1.23
N THR A 24 4.92 35.18 -2.31
CA THR A 24 6.28 34.72 -2.63
C THR A 24 6.69 35.23 -4.00
N THR A 25 7.74 36.04 -4.04
CA THR A 25 8.36 36.59 -5.26
C THR A 25 9.38 35.59 -5.84
N LEU A 26 9.32 35.36 -7.15
CA LEU A 26 10.25 34.51 -7.92
C LEU A 26 11.51 35.30 -8.30
N HIS A 27 12.69 34.71 -8.05
CA HIS A 27 13.96 35.16 -8.64
C HIS A 27 14.43 34.15 -9.68
N THR A 28 14.60 34.61 -10.93
CA THR A 28 15.21 33.86 -12.04
C THR A 28 16.71 34.12 -12.06
N THR A 29 17.52 33.06 -12.18
CA THR A 29 18.94 33.17 -12.59
C THR A 29 19.16 32.25 -13.79
N GLN A 30 19.64 32.83 -14.90
CA GLN A 30 20.05 32.11 -16.10
C GLN A 30 21.44 31.49 -15.92
N GLY A 31 21.59 30.24 -16.35
CA GLY A 31 22.87 29.54 -16.46
C GLY A 31 22.94 28.79 -17.79
N THR A 32 24.04 29.00 -18.50
CA THR A 32 24.29 28.76 -19.92
C THR A 32 24.51 27.30 -20.32
N ASN A 33 23.98 26.93 -21.50
CA ASN A 33 24.20 25.65 -22.19
C ASN A 33 25.62 25.53 -22.76
N THR A 34 26.22 24.34 -22.63
CA THR A 34 27.19 23.81 -23.61
C THR A 34 26.87 22.37 -23.97
N ASP A 35 26.84 22.15 -25.28
CA ASP A 35 26.41 21.00 -26.07
C ASP A 35 27.41 19.83 -26.01
N THR A 36 26.95 18.58 -25.81
CA THR A 36 27.69 17.39 -26.23
C THR A 36 26.76 16.19 -26.49
N THR A 37 26.83 15.69 -27.73
CA THR A 37 26.43 14.36 -28.24
C THR A 37 24.94 13.98 -28.25
N ARG A 38 24.30 14.37 -29.36
CA ARG A 38 23.09 13.78 -29.96
C ARG A 38 23.41 12.36 -30.44
N GLU A 39 22.70 11.33 -29.95
CA GLU A 39 22.29 10.14 -30.74
C GLU A 39 21.52 9.06 -29.95
N GLY A 40 21.38 9.16 -28.62
CA GLY A 40 20.60 8.20 -27.81
C GLY A 40 19.18 8.63 -27.37
N LEU A 41 18.76 9.86 -27.69
CA LEU A 41 17.64 10.54 -27.00
C LEU A 41 16.23 10.31 -27.60
N GLY A 42 16.11 9.46 -28.62
CA GLY A 42 14.83 9.24 -29.32
C GLY A 42 13.84 8.38 -28.55
N ALA A 43 14.32 7.39 -27.80
CA ALA A 43 13.46 6.42 -27.11
C ALA A 43 12.98 6.87 -25.72
N VAL A 44 13.60 7.90 -25.13
CA VAL A 44 13.29 8.37 -23.76
C VAL A 44 12.24 9.49 -23.77
N LYS A 45 11.98 10.11 -24.94
CA LYS A 45 11.05 11.24 -25.07
C LYS A 45 9.57 10.88 -24.89
N GLY A 46 9.22 9.60 -24.94
CA GLY A 46 7.83 9.13 -24.80
C GLY A 46 7.31 9.02 -23.36
N ALA A 47 8.20 9.07 -22.34
CA ALA A 47 7.82 8.85 -20.95
C ALA A 47 7.65 10.13 -20.11
N LEU A 48 7.92 11.32 -20.67
CA LEU A 48 7.99 12.59 -19.92
C LEU A 48 6.69 13.43 -19.96
N ASN A 49 5.63 12.96 -20.61
CA ASN A 49 4.33 13.65 -20.68
C ASN A 49 3.24 12.97 -19.84
N ALA A 50 3.58 12.42 -18.68
CA ALA A 50 2.57 12.09 -17.68
C ALA A 50 2.22 13.38 -16.94
N GLU A 51 1.13 14.05 -17.34
CA GLU A 51 0.58 15.15 -16.55
C GLU A 51 0.36 14.65 -15.11
N THR A 52 0.90 15.38 -14.14
CA THR A 52 0.70 15.05 -12.73
C THR A 52 -0.78 15.24 -12.43
N PRO A 53 -1.51 14.20 -11.97
CA PRO A 53 -2.93 14.33 -11.72
C PRO A 53 -3.17 15.39 -10.64
N SER A 54 -4.12 16.29 -10.88
CA SER A 54 -4.59 17.26 -9.90
C SER A 54 -5.06 16.52 -8.63
N LEU A 55 -4.64 17.01 -7.46
CA LEU A 55 -5.06 16.49 -6.15
C LEU A 55 -6.51 16.86 -5.81
N THR A 56 -7.13 17.75 -6.60
CA THR A 56 -8.51 18.20 -6.40
C THR A 56 -9.35 17.86 -7.63
N LEU A 57 -10.58 17.42 -7.38
CA LEU A 57 -11.60 17.13 -8.38
C LEU A 57 -12.85 17.99 -8.12
N SER A 58 -13.63 18.27 -9.17
CA SER A 58 -14.93 18.94 -9.02
C SER A 58 -16.00 17.91 -8.67
N VAL A 59 -16.75 18.16 -7.61
CA VAL A 59 -17.84 17.25 -7.19
C VAL A 59 -18.98 17.22 -8.22
N ALA A 60 -19.14 18.29 -9.00
CA ALA A 60 -20.12 18.34 -10.08
C ALA A 60 -19.84 17.29 -11.17
N ASP A 61 -18.60 16.81 -11.26
CA ASP A 61 -18.20 15.80 -12.24
C ASP A 61 -18.81 14.41 -11.93
N PHE A 62 -19.41 14.24 -10.75
CA PHE A 62 -20.16 13.03 -10.40
C PHE A 62 -21.62 13.04 -10.90
N GLU A 63 -22.13 14.17 -11.39
CA GLU A 63 -23.51 14.26 -11.88
C GLU A 63 -23.77 13.25 -13.01
N GLY A 64 -24.86 12.49 -12.89
CA GLY A 64 -25.19 11.43 -13.85
C GLY A 64 -24.29 10.18 -13.79
N THR A 65 -23.39 10.07 -12.81
CA THR A 65 -22.54 8.88 -12.59
C THR A 65 -22.99 8.08 -11.36
N THR A 66 -22.70 6.78 -11.34
CA THR A 66 -22.92 5.92 -10.17
C THR A 66 -21.59 5.71 -9.44
N ALA A 67 -21.60 5.82 -8.11
CA ALA A 67 -20.43 5.51 -7.31
C ALA A 67 -19.98 4.05 -7.54
N PRO A 68 -18.68 3.79 -7.74
CA PRO A 68 -18.19 2.44 -7.95
C PRO A 68 -18.34 1.60 -6.68
N ASP A 69 -18.60 0.31 -6.86
CA ASP A 69 -18.63 -0.64 -5.75
C ASP A 69 -17.28 -0.71 -5.04
N ARG A 70 -17.34 -0.86 -3.71
CA ARG A 70 -16.13 -1.10 -2.91
C ARG A 70 -15.62 -2.51 -3.18
N LYS A 71 -14.33 -2.59 -3.54
CA LYS A 71 -13.61 -3.85 -3.65
C LYS A 71 -12.99 -4.24 -2.30
N TRP A 72 -12.95 -5.54 -2.04
CA TRP A 72 -12.49 -6.10 -0.77
C TRP A 72 -11.44 -7.18 -1.02
N ILE A 73 -10.40 -7.19 -0.18
CA ILE A 73 -9.50 -8.34 -0.01
C ILE A 73 -10.17 -9.37 0.90
N VAL A 74 -10.73 -8.90 2.02
CA VAL A 74 -11.62 -9.66 2.91
C VAL A 74 -12.92 -8.89 3.02
N GLU A 75 -14.03 -9.53 2.66
CA GLU A 75 -15.35 -8.90 2.62
C GLU A 75 -15.68 -8.21 3.96
N ASP A 76 -16.11 -6.95 3.89
CA ASP A 76 -16.44 -6.09 5.03
C ASP A 76 -15.35 -5.89 6.10
N MET A 77 -14.10 -6.31 5.86
CA MET A 77 -13.00 -6.18 6.82
C MET A 77 -11.77 -5.48 6.24
N ILE A 78 -11.30 -5.90 5.07
CA ILE A 78 -10.05 -5.39 4.48
C ILE A 78 -10.37 -4.87 3.08
N PRO A 79 -10.55 -3.55 2.91
CA PRO A 79 -10.80 -2.97 1.60
C PRO A 79 -9.57 -3.13 0.69
N ASP A 80 -9.81 -3.35 -0.59
CA ASP A 80 -8.74 -3.38 -1.60
C ASP A 80 -8.17 -1.96 -1.80
N ARG A 81 -6.88 -1.89 -2.15
CA ARG A 81 -6.12 -0.64 -2.36
C ARG A 81 -6.07 0.30 -1.15
N GLN A 82 -6.18 -0.24 0.06
CA GLN A 82 -6.06 0.51 1.30
C GLN A 82 -5.14 -0.22 2.29
N VAL A 83 -4.49 0.54 3.16
CA VAL A 83 -3.65 -0.01 4.24
C VAL A 83 -4.55 -0.34 5.44
N THR A 84 -4.38 -1.55 5.97
CA THR A 84 -5.05 -2.02 7.18
C THR A 84 -4.02 -2.29 8.28
N LEU A 85 -4.27 -1.78 9.49
CA LEU A 85 -3.43 -1.98 10.66
C LEU A 85 -4.05 -3.01 11.61
N PHE A 86 -3.35 -4.11 11.90
CA PHE A 86 -3.66 -4.98 13.03
C PHE A 86 -2.93 -4.48 14.28
N THR A 87 -3.67 -4.22 15.35
CA THR A 87 -3.14 -3.71 16.62
C THR A 87 -3.63 -4.55 17.81
N GLY A 88 -2.91 -4.45 18.92
CA GLY A 88 -3.09 -5.28 20.11
C GLY A 88 -1.77 -5.48 20.84
N ASP A 89 -1.83 -5.94 22.08
CA ASP A 89 -0.66 -6.08 22.94
C ASP A 89 0.36 -7.10 22.42
N GLY A 90 1.59 -7.09 22.95
CA GLY A 90 2.60 -8.10 22.65
C GLY A 90 2.06 -9.51 22.93
N GLY A 91 2.36 -10.48 22.05
CA GLY A 91 1.92 -11.88 22.24
C GLY A 91 0.43 -12.17 21.95
N THR A 92 -0.37 -11.19 21.56
CA THR A 92 -1.82 -11.38 21.25
C THR A 92 -2.12 -12.09 19.92
N GLY A 93 -1.09 -12.45 19.14
CA GLY A 93 -1.26 -13.21 17.90
C GLY A 93 -1.43 -12.37 16.62
N LYS A 94 -1.09 -11.08 16.63
CA LYS A 94 -1.15 -10.20 15.43
C LYS A 94 -0.38 -10.76 14.23
N SER A 95 0.87 -11.17 14.45
CA SER A 95 1.71 -11.76 13.40
C SER A 95 1.12 -13.08 12.90
N LEU A 96 0.57 -13.89 13.81
CA LEU A 96 -0.08 -15.14 13.46
C LEU A 96 -1.34 -14.92 12.61
N ILE A 97 -2.21 -13.97 12.97
CA ILE A 97 -3.42 -13.71 12.20
C ILE A 97 -3.10 -13.10 10.82
N ALA A 98 -2.06 -12.26 10.74
CA ALA A 98 -1.57 -11.74 9.47
C ALA A 98 -1.02 -12.86 8.56
N MET A 99 -0.28 -13.81 9.13
CA MET A 99 0.22 -14.98 8.42
C MET A 99 -0.92 -15.90 7.96
N GLN A 100 -1.95 -16.11 8.78
CA GLN A 100 -3.16 -16.84 8.38
C GLN A 100 -3.90 -16.16 7.22
N LEU A 101 -3.99 -14.82 7.23
CA LEU A 101 -4.57 -14.08 6.11
C LEU A 101 -3.75 -14.28 4.82
N ALA A 102 -2.43 -14.16 4.91
CA ALA A 102 -1.54 -14.37 3.77
C ALA A 102 -1.69 -15.79 3.19
N THR A 103 -1.79 -16.80 4.05
CA THR A 103 -2.09 -18.19 3.67
C THR A 103 -3.44 -18.31 2.98
N ALA A 104 -4.50 -17.71 3.54
CA ALA A 104 -5.85 -17.79 2.98
C ALA A 104 -5.93 -17.15 1.58
N VAL A 105 -5.27 -16.00 1.39
CA VAL A 105 -5.13 -15.36 0.07
C VAL A 105 -4.35 -16.25 -0.89
N ALA A 106 -3.26 -16.85 -0.41
CA ALA A 106 -2.32 -17.62 -1.21
C ALA A 106 -2.71 -19.07 -1.50
N LEU A 107 -3.85 -19.57 -0.99
CA LEU A 107 -4.23 -20.96 -1.22
C LEU A 107 -4.73 -21.17 -2.66
N ARG A 108 -4.07 -22.06 -3.42
CA ARG A 108 -4.38 -22.32 -4.85
C ARG A 108 -5.47 -23.37 -5.09
N GLU A 109 -5.95 -24.04 -4.05
CA GLU A 109 -7.02 -25.03 -4.19
C GLU A 109 -8.39 -24.39 -4.12
N LYS A 110 -9.26 -24.75 -5.08
CA LYS A 110 -10.65 -24.28 -5.13
C LYS A 110 -11.47 -24.96 -4.02
N LYS A 111 -11.40 -24.42 -2.80
CA LYS A 111 -12.49 -24.59 -1.84
C LYS A 111 -13.73 -23.89 -2.44
N PRO A 112 -14.97 -24.41 -2.25
CA PRO A 112 -16.19 -23.78 -2.75
C PRO A 112 -16.33 -22.31 -2.32
N LEU A 113 -15.77 -21.97 -1.16
CA LEU A 113 -15.59 -20.61 -0.68
C LEU A 113 -14.30 -20.55 0.14
N GLN A 114 -13.33 -19.75 -0.30
CA GLN A 114 -12.16 -19.43 0.53
C GLN A 114 -12.58 -18.38 1.55
N THR A 115 -12.36 -18.68 2.83
CA THR A 115 -12.69 -17.76 3.91
C THR A 115 -11.50 -17.52 4.83
N TRP A 116 -11.53 -16.39 5.52
CA TRP A 116 -10.67 -16.07 6.65
C TRP A 116 -11.53 -15.40 7.72
N LEU A 117 -11.45 -15.89 8.97
CA LEU A 117 -12.33 -15.48 10.07
C LEU A 117 -13.83 -15.52 9.71
N GLY A 118 -14.23 -16.53 8.93
CA GLY A 118 -15.62 -16.73 8.52
C GLY A 118 -16.10 -15.79 7.40
N ARG A 119 -15.21 -14.99 6.80
CA ARG A 119 -15.55 -14.08 5.70
C ARG A 119 -14.88 -14.44 4.40
N PRO A 120 -15.53 -14.24 3.24
CA PRO A 120 -14.91 -14.42 1.94
C PRO A 120 -13.62 -13.60 1.79
N VAL A 121 -12.60 -14.24 1.24
CA VAL A 121 -11.30 -13.63 0.95
C VAL A 121 -10.92 -13.92 -0.51
N ILE A 122 -10.27 -12.95 -1.13
CA ILE A 122 -9.77 -13.09 -2.51
C ILE A 122 -8.71 -14.20 -2.59
N SER A 123 -8.54 -14.76 -3.79
CA SER A 123 -7.39 -15.62 -4.10
C SER A 123 -6.33 -14.81 -4.86
N GLY A 124 -5.07 -14.96 -4.49
CA GLY A 124 -3.97 -14.25 -5.15
C GLY A 124 -2.61 -14.56 -4.52
N SER A 125 -1.57 -13.86 -4.98
CA SER A 125 -0.24 -13.97 -4.37
C SER A 125 -0.15 -13.12 -3.10
N ALA A 126 0.63 -13.58 -2.13
CA ALA A 126 0.87 -12.85 -0.88
C ALA A 126 2.36 -12.88 -0.52
N LEU A 127 2.83 -11.77 0.06
CA LEU A 127 4.18 -11.62 0.58
C LEU A 127 4.08 -11.21 2.05
N TYR A 128 4.70 -11.99 2.92
CA TYR A 128 4.77 -11.72 4.35
C TYR A 128 6.21 -11.33 4.73
N PHE A 129 6.37 -10.15 5.32
CA PHE A 129 7.61 -9.70 5.94
C PHE A 129 7.45 -9.77 7.46
N GLY A 130 8.35 -10.49 8.14
CA GLY A 130 8.44 -10.47 9.59
C GLY A 130 9.82 -10.01 10.03
N ALA A 131 9.86 -9.01 10.92
CA ALA A 131 11.11 -8.44 11.46
C ALA A 131 11.55 -9.07 12.80
N GLU A 132 10.66 -9.80 13.47
CA GLU A 132 10.91 -10.33 14.82
C GLU A 132 11.23 -11.83 14.83
N ASP A 133 10.52 -12.62 14.02
CA ASP A 133 10.64 -14.08 14.01
C ASP A 133 11.71 -14.53 13.00
N GLU A 134 12.56 -15.46 13.40
CA GLU A 134 13.49 -16.18 12.51
C GLU A 134 12.75 -17.12 11.54
N GLN A 135 13.41 -17.52 10.45
CA GLN A 135 12.82 -18.39 9.43
C GLN A 135 12.27 -19.71 10.01
N ASP A 136 12.97 -20.33 10.95
CA ASP A 136 12.54 -21.57 11.59
C ASP A 136 11.24 -21.40 12.40
N GLU A 137 11.06 -20.24 13.06
CA GLU A 137 9.83 -19.95 13.78
C GLU A 137 8.67 -19.68 12.83
N MET A 138 8.91 -18.91 11.76
CA MET A 138 7.92 -18.74 10.70
C MET A 138 7.49 -20.08 10.09
N HIS A 139 8.44 -21.00 9.89
CA HIS A 139 8.15 -22.34 9.37
C HIS A 139 7.26 -23.13 10.33
N ARG A 140 7.59 -23.21 11.63
CA ARG A 140 6.75 -23.88 12.64
C ARG A 140 5.33 -23.32 12.70
N ARG A 141 5.19 -21.99 12.63
CA ARG A 141 3.87 -21.32 12.59
C ARG A 141 3.09 -21.72 11.34
N LEU A 142 3.74 -21.72 10.17
CA LEU A 142 3.11 -22.14 8.92
C LEU A 142 2.73 -23.62 8.93
N GLU A 143 3.52 -24.51 9.51
CA GLU A 143 3.14 -25.92 9.68
C GLU A 143 1.82 -26.05 10.44
N GLY A 144 1.66 -25.29 11.55
CA GLY A 144 0.42 -25.24 12.31
C GLY A 144 -0.76 -24.72 11.48
N ILE A 145 -0.55 -23.66 10.69
CA ILE A 145 -1.59 -23.10 9.81
C ILE A 145 -1.98 -24.09 8.70
N VAL A 146 -1.00 -24.70 8.03
CA VAL A 146 -1.20 -25.67 6.95
C VAL A 146 -1.99 -26.89 7.46
N ALA A 147 -1.64 -27.39 8.64
CA ALA A 147 -2.38 -28.47 9.29
C ALA A 147 -3.82 -28.08 9.61
N ALA A 148 -4.05 -26.86 10.15
CA ALA A 148 -5.39 -26.36 10.46
C ALA A 148 -6.25 -26.15 9.21
N GLU A 149 -5.65 -25.64 8.13
CA GLU A 149 -6.31 -25.41 6.84
C GLU A 149 -6.53 -26.69 6.02
N LYS A 150 -5.94 -27.81 6.48
CA LYS A 150 -5.97 -29.13 5.82
C LYS A 150 -5.46 -29.05 4.37
N CYS A 151 -4.38 -28.30 4.17
CA CYS A 151 -3.72 -28.16 2.88
C CYS A 151 -2.26 -28.66 2.97
N SER A 152 -1.51 -28.50 1.88
CA SER A 152 -0.07 -28.75 1.82
C SER A 152 0.68 -27.47 1.48
N PHE A 153 1.97 -27.41 1.82
CA PHE A 153 2.84 -26.31 1.40
C PHE A 153 2.86 -26.08 -0.11
N HIS A 154 2.71 -27.13 -0.92
CA HIS A 154 2.62 -27.01 -2.37
C HIS A 154 1.42 -26.15 -2.81
N ASN A 155 0.31 -26.21 -2.07
CA ASN A 155 -0.87 -25.38 -2.34
C ASN A 155 -0.63 -23.89 -2.06
N LEU A 156 0.42 -23.55 -1.33
CA LEU A 156 0.84 -22.19 -0.97
C LEU A 156 2.01 -21.69 -1.82
N SER A 157 2.21 -22.23 -3.03
CA SER A 157 3.29 -21.83 -3.95
C SER A 157 3.32 -20.34 -4.34
N GLN A 158 2.23 -19.60 -4.07
CA GLN A 158 2.14 -18.15 -4.29
C GLN A 158 2.27 -17.31 -3.00
N LEU A 159 2.52 -17.96 -1.85
CA LEU A 159 2.93 -17.30 -0.61
C LEU A 159 4.46 -17.23 -0.58
N ARG A 160 4.99 -16.02 -0.40
CA ARG A 160 6.41 -15.80 -0.12
C ARG A 160 6.56 -15.22 1.28
N ILE A 161 7.54 -15.70 2.02
CA ILE A 161 7.87 -15.17 3.35
C ILE A 161 9.30 -14.62 3.32
N CYS A 162 9.52 -13.56 4.09
CA CYS A 162 10.82 -12.95 4.29
C CYS A 162 11.01 -12.72 5.80
N SER A 163 12.03 -13.38 6.35
CA SER A 163 12.54 -13.10 7.69
C SER A 163 13.56 -11.98 7.60
N LEU A 164 13.33 -10.92 8.37
CA LEU A 164 14.27 -9.82 8.59
C LEU A 164 14.77 -9.82 10.05
N ALA A 165 14.57 -10.92 10.77
CA ALA A 165 15.14 -11.09 12.11
C ALA A 165 16.68 -11.00 12.03
N GLY A 166 17.25 -10.14 12.86
CA GLY A 166 18.69 -9.85 12.85
C GLY A 166 19.18 -8.97 11.69
N GLU A 167 18.31 -8.58 10.76
CA GLU A 167 18.63 -7.75 9.59
C GLU A 167 18.16 -6.29 9.76
N ASP A 168 18.61 -5.41 8.86
CA ASP A 168 18.05 -4.05 8.76
C ASP A 168 16.66 -4.09 8.11
N ALA A 169 15.62 -3.92 8.93
CA ALA A 169 14.21 -3.96 8.49
C ALA A 169 13.71 -2.66 7.83
N LEU A 170 14.61 -1.78 7.39
CA LEU A 170 14.29 -0.53 6.70
C LEU A 170 13.69 -0.77 5.30
N LEU A 171 12.38 -0.55 5.17
CA LEU A 171 11.66 -0.76 3.91
C LEU A 171 11.78 0.40 2.92
N ALA A 172 11.98 1.63 3.41
CA ALA A 172 12.08 2.81 2.57
C ALA A 172 12.91 3.90 3.26
N VAL A 173 13.68 4.64 2.45
CA VAL A 173 14.42 5.83 2.87
C VAL A 173 13.90 7.00 2.05
N GLU A 174 13.54 8.09 2.72
CA GLU A 174 13.16 9.34 2.07
C GLU A 174 14.39 9.93 1.33
N GLY A 175 14.29 10.14 0.02
CA GLY A 175 15.33 10.79 -0.79
C GLY A 175 16.02 9.92 -1.87
N ALA A 176 15.74 8.62 -1.94
CA ALA A 176 16.24 7.79 -3.04
C ALA A 176 15.39 8.00 -4.31
N THR A 177 15.86 8.86 -5.21
CA THR A 177 15.34 8.94 -6.58
C THR A 177 15.69 7.65 -7.31
N HIS A 178 14.67 6.86 -7.66
CA HIS A 178 14.68 5.69 -8.56
C HIS A 178 16.05 4.96 -8.75
N GLY A 179 16.29 3.87 -8.02
CA GLY A 179 17.42 2.97 -8.25
C GLY A 179 17.29 1.66 -7.47
N PRO A 180 17.78 0.52 -7.99
CA PRO A 180 17.19 -0.79 -7.75
C PRO A 180 17.44 -1.31 -6.33
N PHE A 181 16.48 -2.11 -5.86
CA PHE A 181 16.57 -3.07 -4.77
C PHE A 181 18.01 -3.34 -4.27
N LEU A 182 18.26 -2.91 -3.03
CA LEU A 182 19.40 -3.20 -2.13
C LEU A 182 20.61 -3.92 -2.78
N ARG A 183 21.69 -3.19 -3.05
CA ARG A 183 23.02 -3.79 -3.21
C ARG A 183 23.64 -3.98 -1.82
N HIS A 184 23.94 -5.23 -1.48
CA HIS A 184 24.78 -5.57 -0.33
C HIS A 184 26.15 -4.87 -0.43
N PRO A 185 26.72 -4.34 0.66
CA PRO A 185 28.08 -3.83 0.64
C PRO A 185 29.06 -5.01 0.51
N SER A 186 29.90 -4.95 -0.52
CA SER A 186 31.05 -5.84 -0.66
C SER A 186 32.05 -5.56 0.45
N THR A 187 32.28 -6.54 1.32
CA THR A 187 33.37 -6.54 2.29
C THR A 187 34.69 -6.47 1.54
N THR A 188 35.41 -5.36 1.68
CA THR A 188 36.82 -5.27 1.30
C THR A 188 37.63 -5.20 2.59
N GLY A 189 38.38 -6.25 2.85
CA GLY A 189 39.40 -6.37 3.90
C GLY A 189 40.45 -7.34 3.39
#